data_AF-A0A3D8HED4-F1
#
_entry.id   AF-A0A3D8HED4-F1
#
_cell.length_a   1.000
_cell.length_b   1.000
_cell.length_c   1.000
_cell.angle_alpha   90.00
_cell.angle_beta   90.00
_cell.angle_gamma   90.00
#
_symmetry.space_group_name_H-M   'P 1'
#
loop_
_entity.id
_entity.type
_entity.pdbx_description
1 polymer ?
#
loop_
_entity_poly.entity_id
_entity_poly.type
_entity_poly.pdbx_seq_one_letter_code
_entity_poly.pdbx_strand_id
1 'polypeptide(L)'
;MNKLLPYILFSVLITLSFSCKREKDLNNKTAKYKYNLVPSGKIKSYNLDTSTKYNAFYLYTFKDEKGKEYLSFLNYRTNQILFYDLETCNYLSKLEIDQEGPNGVSMISGFYIQDFNNIYISSYDYAGLIKVDTAKCIIQKIPYGTTDKGYRIVPSYTPSSHPLVSPIIVDKNIYITQQAANHIFPVTETPLSVRIDTVNKTYHQLPITYNILDDKVIQANETSFSRIYNDGLFIYSFYGDENILVTDVDHIKTNRFCIKSKYIDKIPIEKIPEDFKLGAKLNLETARYGDLLYDKYRDVYYRFTYPSTNLDDKIQWFGRAVYGRKKFSVIILDKDFNIIGETLFPEGIYNSYVFFVHKDGLYISRDYQIDFDQSEDFMTFELFHLEHN
;
A
#
# COMPACT_ATOMS: atom_id res chain seq x y z
N MET A 1 -64.91 -1.94 -54.30
CA MET A 1 -63.92 -2.45 -55.29
C MET A 1 -62.55 -2.24 -54.67
N ASN A 2 -61.77 -3.28 -54.33
CA ASN A 2 -60.95 -4.13 -55.24
C ASN A 2 -59.99 -3.27 -56.07
N LYS A 3 -58.64 -3.40 -56.06
CA LYS A 3 -57.65 -4.34 -55.44
C LYS A 3 -56.41 -3.50 -54.98
N LEU A 4 -55.29 -3.98 -54.42
CA LEU A 4 -54.68 -5.31 -54.19
C LEU A 4 -53.76 -5.25 -52.92
N LEU A 5 -53.03 -6.33 -52.61
CA LEU A 5 -51.96 -6.43 -51.59
C LEU A 5 -50.57 -6.61 -52.28
N PRO A 6 -49.42 -6.49 -51.58
CA PRO A 6 -48.84 -7.71 -51.00
C PRO A 6 -48.11 -7.56 -49.64
N TYR A 7 -47.88 -8.72 -49.01
CA TYR A 7 -47.18 -8.92 -47.73
C TYR A 7 -45.68 -8.60 -47.78
N ILE A 8 -45.13 -8.10 -46.66
CA ILE A 8 -43.87 -8.60 -46.08
C ILE A 8 -44.06 -8.76 -44.55
N LEU A 9 -43.70 -9.93 -44.03
CA LEU A 9 -43.62 -10.20 -42.59
C LEU A 9 -42.39 -9.51 -41.98
N PHE A 10 -42.51 -8.99 -40.76
CA PHE A 10 -41.49 -9.30 -39.76
C PHE A 10 -42.08 -9.38 -38.34
N SER A 11 -41.67 -10.41 -37.61
CA SER A 11 -42.18 -10.78 -36.30
C SER A 11 -41.22 -10.38 -35.18
N VAL A 12 -41.68 -9.57 -34.21
CA VAL A 12 -41.14 -9.50 -32.84
C VAL A 12 -42.35 -9.29 -31.93
N LEU A 13 -43.03 -10.36 -31.51
CA LEU A 13 -42.72 -11.24 -30.37
C LEU A 13 -42.76 -10.51 -29.01
N ILE A 14 -43.67 -11.00 -28.17
CA ILE A 14 -43.90 -10.56 -26.79
C ILE A 14 -42.73 -11.00 -25.89
N THR A 15 -42.17 -10.07 -25.11
CA THR A 15 -41.64 -10.37 -23.77
C THR A 15 -41.94 -9.22 -22.80
N LEU A 16 -43.08 -9.36 -22.11
CA LEU A 16 -43.29 -8.69 -20.84
C LEU A 16 -42.26 -9.19 -19.80
N SER A 17 -41.92 -8.31 -18.86
CA SER A 17 -41.30 -8.64 -17.56
C SER A 17 -40.00 -9.46 -17.55
N PHE A 18 -38.87 -8.75 -17.52
CA PHE A 18 -37.67 -9.17 -16.77
C PHE A 18 -37.23 -8.07 -15.79
N SER A 19 -38.10 -7.76 -14.83
CA SER A 19 -37.67 -7.15 -13.57
C SER A 19 -37.14 -8.25 -12.65
N CYS A 20 -35.91 -8.69 -12.90
CA CYS A 20 -35.20 -9.58 -11.98
C CYS A 20 -34.45 -8.74 -10.95
N LYS A 21 -35.04 -8.64 -9.76
CA LYS A 21 -34.29 -8.41 -8.52
C LYS A 21 -33.02 -9.27 -8.54
N ARG A 22 -31.85 -8.66 -8.52
CA ARG A 22 -30.58 -9.35 -8.23
C ARG A 22 -30.16 -9.06 -6.81
N GLU A 23 -31.05 -9.40 -5.90
CA GLU A 23 -30.89 -9.27 -4.45
C GLU A 23 -31.28 -10.64 -3.85
N LYS A 24 -30.34 -11.25 -3.11
CA LYS A 24 -30.21 -12.69 -2.80
C LYS A 24 -29.64 -13.56 -3.93
N ASP A 25 -28.32 -13.66 -3.96
CA ASP A 25 -27.60 -14.94 -4.18
C ASP A 25 -26.14 -14.90 -3.67
N LEU A 26 -25.91 -14.21 -2.54
CA LEU A 26 -24.58 -13.99 -1.94
C LEU A 26 -24.30 -14.82 -0.68
N ASN A 27 -25.24 -15.65 -0.23
CA ASN A 27 -25.02 -16.55 0.90
C ASN A 27 -24.85 -18.00 0.42
N ASN A 28 -23.75 -18.62 0.86
CA ASN A 28 -23.47 -20.06 0.77
C ASN A 28 -23.19 -20.67 -0.62
N LYS A 29 -22.27 -20.04 -1.37
CA LYS A 29 -21.16 -20.82 -1.90
C LYS A 29 -19.96 -20.67 -0.97
N THR A 30 -19.76 -21.64 -0.10
CA THR A 30 -18.44 -21.93 0.48
C THR A 30 -17.53 -22.41 -0.64
N ALA A 31 -17.05 -21.48 -1.46
CA ALA A 31 -15.95 -21.73 -2.37
C ALA A 31 -14.76 -22.09 -1.48
N LYS A 32 -14.52 -23.40 -1.30
CA LYS A 32 -13.37 -23.91 -0.54
C LYS A 32 -12.14 -23.24 -1.14
N TYR A 33 -11.45 -22.44 -0.33
CA TYR A 33 -10.28 -21.70 -0.77
C TYR A 33 -9.33 -22.64 -1.48
N LYS A 34 -8.95 -22.28 -2.70
CA LYS A 34 -8.11 -23.10 -3.54
C LYS A 34 -6.65 -22.95 -3.19
N TYR A 35 -6.27 -21.80 -2.63
CA TYR A 35 -4.88 -21.49 -2.33
C TYR A 35 -4.63 -21.09 -0.87
N ASN A 36 -3.38 -21.29 -0.46
CA ASN A 36 -2.82 -20.85 0.81
C ASN A 36 -1.35 -20.41 0.61
N LEU A 37 -0.82 -19.71 1.60
CA LEU A 37 0.61 -19.39 1.70
C LEU A 37 1.28 -20.37 2.66
N VAL A 38 2.31 -21.06 2.20
CA VAL A 38 3.02 -22.10 2.97
C VAL A 38 4.47 -21.67 3.19
N PRO A 39 4.97 -21.65 4.44
CA PRO A 39 6.36 -21.33 4.72
C PRO A 39 7.28 -22.40 4.13
N SER A 40 8.25 -21.98 3.32
CA SER A 40 9.24 -22.88 2.71
C SER A 40 10.42 -23.22 3.64
N GLY A 41 10.55 -22.53 4.78
CA GLY A 41 11.74 -22.56 5.63
C GLY A 41 12.97 -21.87 5.04
N LYS A 42 12.93 -21.37 3.80
CA LYS A 42 14.04 -20.62 3.18
C LYS A 42 14.05 -19.20 3.71
N ILE A 43 15.15 -18.84 4.39
CA ILE A 43 15.37 -17.52 4.99
C ILE A 43 16.36 -16.72 4.14
N LYS A 44 16.07 -15.43 3.92
CA LYS A 44 17.05 -14.42 3.52
C LYS A 44 17.44 -13.60 4.74
N SER A 45 18.74 -13.32 4.90
CA SER A 45 19.27 -12.58 6.06
C SER A 45 20.27 -11.54 5.57
N TYR A 46 20.04 -10.28 5.92
CA TYR A 46 20.83 -9.13 5.50
C TYR A 46 21.51 -8.51 6.72
N ASN A 47 22.84 -8.55 6.78
CA ASN A 47 23.61 -7.96 7.87
C ASN A 47 23.43 -6.44 7.90
N LEU A 48 23.15 -5.89 9.08
CA LEU A 48 23.17 -4.46 9.38
C LEU A 48 24.50 -4.11 10.07
N ASP A 49 25.02 -2.90 9.84
CA ASP A 49 26.12 -2.39 10.65
C ASP A 49 25.62 -1.82 11.98
N THR A 50 26.52 -1.66 12.95
CA THR A 50 26.18 -1.20 14.31
C THR A 50 25.61 0.23 14.36
N SER A 51 25.75 1.02 13.29
CA SER A 51 25.21 2.37 13.17
C SER A 51 23.84 2.42 12.48
N THR A 52 23.42 1.32 11.87
CA THR A 52 22.20 1.22 11.09
C THR A 52 21.04 0.75 11.94
N LYS A 53 19.93 1.51 11.92
CA LYS A 53 18.65 1.06 12.45
C LYS A 53 17.63 0.99 11.33
N TYR A 54 17.20 -0.23 11.05
CA TYR A 54 16.16 -0.52 10.08
C TYR A 54 14.80 0.05 10.52
N ASN A 55 14.00 0.50 9.57
CA ASN A 55 12.61 0.93 9.78
C ASN A 55 11.72 0.27 8.72
N ALA A 56 10.68 -0.43 9.18
CA ALA A 56 9.73 -1.17 8.37
C ALA A 56 9.10 -0.37 7.21
N PHE A 57 8.97 0.95 7.38
CA PHE A 57 8.12 1.78 6.53
C PHE A 57 8.78 2.25 5.23
N TYR A 58 10.06 1.93 4.98
CA TYR A 58 10.84 2.47 3.85
C TYR A 58 11.73 1.43 3.14
N LEU A 59 11.23 0.21 2.92
CA LEU A 59 11.97 -0.87 2.25
C LEU A 59 11.37 -1.21 0.88
N TYR A 60 12.22 -1.31 -0.14
CA TYR A 60 11.84 -1.65 -1.51
C TYR A 60 12.78 -2.66 -2.14
N THR A 61 12.26 -3.38 -3.14
CA THR A 61 13.07 -4.20 -4.04
C THR A 61 12.92 -3.71 -5.47
N PHE A 62 14.02 -3.63 -6.21
CA PHE A 62 14.03 -3.12 -7.59
C PHE A 62 15.03 -3.89 -8.48
N LYS A 63 15.06 -3.55 -9.77
CA LYS A 63 16.02 -4.10 -10.75
C LYS A 63 16.82 -2.98 -11.42
N ASP A 64 18.07 -3.25 -11.76
CA ASP A 64 18.82 -2.40 -12.69
C ASP A 64 18.48 -2.74 -14.16
N GLU A 65 19.04 -1.98 -15.09
CA GLU A 65 18.90 -2.17 -16.54
C GLU A 65 19.42 -3.53 -17.04
N LYS A 66 20.26 -4.22 -16.26
CA LYS A 66 20.80 -5.56 -16.56
C LYS A 66 19.95 -6.68 -15.92
N GLY A 67 18.88 -6.33 -15.22
CA GLY A 67 17.98 -7.26 -14.55
C GLY A 67 18.48 -7.76 -13.18
N LYS A 68 19.60 -7.23 -12.67
CA LYS A 68 20.10 -7.56 -11.32
C LYS A 68 19.13 -7.04 -10.28
N GLU A 69 18.79 -7.86 -9.30
CA GLU A 69 17.81 -7.56 -8.25
C GLU A 69 18.48 -7.01 -6.99
N TYR A 70 17.86 -5.98 -6.40
CA TYR A 70 18.36 -5.26 -5.23
C TYR A 70 17.29 -5.16 -4.14
N LEU A 71 17.72 -5.12 -2.89
CA LEU A 71 16.93 -4.65 -1.74
C LEU A 71 17.53 -3.33 -1.26
N SER A 72 16.69 -2.34 -0.95
CA SER A 72 17.13 -1.05 -0.44
C SER A 72 16.15 -0.48 0.58
N PHE A 73 16.69 0.22 1.58
CA PHE A 73 15.86 0.91 2.57
C PHE A 73 16.51 2.21 3.07
N LEU A 74 15.67 3.09 3.62
CA LEU A 74 16.08 4.35 4.26
C LEU A 74 16.37 4.15 5.76
N ASN A 75 17.64 4.33 6.16
CA ASN A 75 18.00 4.68 7.53
C ASN A 75 17.79 6.18 7.74
N TYR A 76 16.58 6.55 8.16
CA TYR A 76 16.11 7.92 8.31
C TYR A 76 16.85 8.72 9.40
N ARG A 77 17.58 8.05 10.31
CA ARG A 77 18.33 8.72 11.40
C ARG A 77 19.58 9.44 10.91
N THR A 78 20.12 9.03 9.76
CA THR A 78 21.43 9.44 9.24
C THR A 78 21.38 9.81 7.76
N ASN A 79 20.18 9.96 7.17
CA ASN A 79 19.96 10.17 5.73
C ASN A 79 20.69 9.14 4.83
N GLN A 80 20.78 7.89 5.30
CA GLN A 80 21.46 6.82 4.57
C GLN A 80 20.44 5.95 3.84
N ILE A 81 20.64 5.74 2.54
CA ILE A 81 19.93 4.72 1.77
C ILE A 81 20.90 3.56 1.57
N LEU A 82 20.56 2.38 2.10
CA LEU A 82 21.40 1.19 1.99
C LEU A 82 21.01 0.33 0.79
N PHE A 83 21.96 -0.41 0.24
CA PHE A 83 21.77 -1.30 -0.91
C PHE A 83 22.36 -2.68 -0.64
N TYR A 84 21.55 -3.70 -0.91
CA TYR A 84 21.90 -5.10 -0.80
C TYR A 84 21.59 -5.83 -2.11
N ASP A 85 22.37 -6.87 -2.39
CA ASP A 85 22.11 -7.83 -3.45
C ASP A 85 20.91 -8.70 -3.04
N LEU A 86 19.81 -8.68 -3.81
CA LEU A 86 18.59 -9.38 -3.38
C LEU A 86 18.80 -10.89 -3.34
N GLU A 87 19.60 -11.46 -4.25
CA GLU A 87 19.78 -12.90 -4.40
C GLU A 87 20.72 -13.46 -3.34
N THR A 88 21.93 -12.89 -3.21
CA THR A 88 23.00 -13.34 -2.30
C THR A 88 22.90 -12.76 -0.88
N CYS A 89 22.03 -11.75 -0.67
CA CYS A 89 21.85 -11.02 0.59
C CYS A 89 23.07 -10.21 1.08
N ASN A 90 24.10 -10.08 0.24
CA ASN A 90 25.29 -9.32 0.56
C ASN A 90 25.03 -7.81 0.57
N TYR A 91 25.62 -7.11 1.54
CA TYR A 91 25.72 -5.64 1.51
C TYR A 91 26.54 -5.20 0.28
N LEU A 92 26.11 -4.14 -0.38
CA LEU A 92 26.77 -3.57 -1.55
C LEU A 92 27.33 -2.18 -1.27
N SER A 93 26.47 -1.27 -0.79
CA SER A 93 26.83 0.13 -0.58
C SER A 93 25.80 0.87 0.28
N LYS A 94 26.15 2.09 0.68
CA LYS A 94 25.24 3.09 1.23
C LYS A 94 25.41 4.41 0.47
N LEU A 95 24.29 5.09 0.22
CA LEU A 95 24.23 6.47 -0.26
C LEU A 95 23.92 7.37 0.93
N GLU A 96 24.90 8.14 1.38
CA GLU A 96 24.75 9.09 2.49
C GLU A 96 24.38 10.45 1.89
N ILE A 97 23.14 10.91 2.07
CA ILE A 97 22.67 12.18 1.48
C ILE A 97 22.89 13.31 2.49
N ASP A 98 23.61 14.34 2.05
CA ASP A 98 23.99 15.47 2.89
C ASP A 98 22.76 16.24 3.41
N GLN A 99 22.82 16.69 4.66
CA GLN A 99 21.76 17.53 5.24
C GLN A 99 21.86 18.98 4.73
N GLU A 100 23.09 19.47 4.55
CA GLU A 100 23.40 20.87 4.19
C GLU A 100 24.15 20.99 2.86
N GLY A 101 24.41 22.22 2.43
CA GLY A 101 25.13 22.51 1.18
C GLY A 101 24.24 22.52 -0.08
N PRO A 102 24.83 22.64 -1.28
CA PRO A 102 24.07 22.82 -2.53
C PRO A 102 23.21 21.61 -2.93
N ASN A 103 23.61 20.41 -2.50
CA ASN A 103 22.83 19.17 -2.65
C ASN A 103 22.14 18.74 -1.34
N GLY A 104 22.15 19.59 -0.32
CA GLY A 104 21.57 19.29 0.99
C GLY A 104 20.05 19.11 0.94
N VAL A 105 19.55 18.11 1.67
CA VAL A 105 18.12 17.76 1.70
C VAL A 105 17.48 17.92 3.08
N SER A 106 18.20 18.47 4.07
CA SER A 106 17.83 18.44 5.49
C SER A 106 17.46 17.01 5.95
N MET A 107 16.51 16.82 6.86
CA MET A 107 16.08 15.50 7.32
C MET A 107 15.09 14.86 6.33
N ILE A 108 15.42 13.65 5.85
CA ILE A 108 14.55 12.86 4.98
C ILE A 108 13.31 12.38 5.76
N SER A 109 12.12 12.62 5.21
CA SER A 109 10.83 12.22 5.78
C SER A 109 10.19 11.01 5.10
N GLY A 110 10.65 10.64 3.91
CA GLY A 110 10.11 9.51 3.14
C GLY A 110 10.99 9.18 1.94
N PHE A 111 10.86 7.96 1.41
CA PHE A 111 11.73 7.37 0.39
C PHE A 111 10.96 6.46 -0.57
N TYR A 112 11.36 6.49 -1.83
CA TYR A 112 10.99 5.53 -2.86
C TYR A 112 12.13 5.37 -3.86
N ILE A 113 12.34 4.14 -4.33
CA ILE A 113 13.26 3.84 -5.43
C ILE A 113 12.57 2.92 -6.43
N GLN A 114 12.57 3.33 -7.70
CA GLN A 114 12.17 2.49 -8.83
C GLN A 114 13.39 1.81 -9.47
N ASP A 115 14.49 2.54 -9.59
CA ASP A 115 15.78 2.13 -10.12
C ASP A 115 16.84 3.19 -9.73
N PHE A 116 18.12 2.97 -10.06
CA PHE A 116 19.20 3.91 -9.71
C PHE A 116 19.10 5.30 -10.36
N ASN A 117 18.36 5.44 -11.46
CA ASN A 117 18.09 6.72 -12.12
C ASN A 117 16.80 7.38 -11.59
N ASN A 118 16.06 6.72 -10.68
CA ASN A 118 14.73 7.09 -10.21
C ASN A 118 14.61 6.89 -8.68
N ILE A 119 15.44 7.64 -7.94
CA ILE A 119 15.42 7.74 -6.49
C ILE A 119 14.67 9.01 -6.08
N TYR A 120 13.61 8.86 -5.30
CA TYR A 120 12.75 9.96 -4.83
C TYR A 120 12.70 9.99 -3.30
N ILE A 121 12.85 11.18 -2.74
CA ILE A 121 12.74 11.44 -1.30
C ILE A 121 11.80 12.61 -1.03
N SER A 122 11.17 12.62 0.14
CA SER A 122 10.57 13.80 0.75
C SER A 122 11.44 14.30 1.90
N SER A 123 11.33 15.57 2.25
CA SER A 123 12.08 16.20 3.36
C SER A 123 11.14 17.02 4.22
N TYR A 124 11.43 17.15 5.51
CA TYR A 124 10.65 18.00 6.41
C TYR A 124 10.73 19.50 6.05
N ASP A 125 11.83 19.94 5.43
CA ASP A 125 12.05 21.35 5.06
C ASP A 125 11.71 21.64 3.58
N TYR A 126 11.16 20.68 2.85
CA TYR A 126 10.79 20.85 1.45
C TYR A 126 9.37 20.37 1.15
N ALA A 127 8.48 21.31 0.85
CA ALA A 127 7.12 21.05 0.38
C ALA A 127 7.13 20.53 -1.07
N GLY A 128 7.57 19.29 -1.26
CA GLY A 128 7.70 18.64 -2.56
C GLY A 128 8.41 17.29 -2.51
N LEU A 129 8.62 16.69 -3.67
CA LEU A 129 9.54 15.57 -3.86
C LEU A 129 10.88 16.06 -4.39
N ILE A 130 11.96 15.42 -3.96
CA ILE A 130 13.31 15.64 -4.48
C ILE A 130 13.75 14.36 -5.17
N LYS A 131 14.17 14.46 -6.43
CA LYS A 131 14.83 13.38 -7.17
C LYS A 131 16.34 13.52 -7.01
N VAL A 132 17.00 12.44 -6.60
CA VAL A 132 18.46 12.37 -6.39
C VAL A 132 19.09 11.27 -7.25
N ASP A 133 20.40 11.30 -7.40
CA ASP A 133 21.19 10.23 -8.03
C ASP A 133 22.11 9.51 -7.03
N THR A 134 22.83 8.49 -7.51
CA THR A 134 23.83 7.75 -6.73
C THR A 134 25.14 8.51 -6.52
N ALA A 135 25.31 9.69 -7.11
CA ALA A 135 26.42 10.62 -6.86
C ALA A 135 26.07 11.66 -5.77
N LYS A 136 24.92 11.51 -5.09
CA LYS A 136 24.37 12.41 -4.06
C LYS A 136 23.92 13.77 -4.60
N CYS A 137 23.79 13.93 -5.91
CA CYS A 137 23.34 15.18 -6.52
C CYS A 137 21.81 15.29 -6.52
N ILE A 138 21.29 16.49 -6.31
CA ILE A 138 19.88 16.79 -6.55
C ILE A 138 19.66 16.95 -8.06
N ILE A 139 18.98 15.97 -8.66
CA ILE A 139 18.64 15.95 -10.08
C ILE A 139 17.43 16.85 -10.38
N GLN A 140 16.43 16.82 -9.51
CA GLN A 140 15.19 17.60 -9.70
C GLN A 140 14.54 17.92 -8.36
N LYS A 141 14.06 19.16 -8.20
CA LYS A 141 13.12 19.54 -7.15
C LYS A 141 11.73 19.69 -7.76
N ILE A 142 10.76 18.93 -7.24
CA ILE A 142 9.37 18.83 -7.71
C ILE A 142 8.49 19.42 -6.61
N PRO A 143 8.23 20.75 -6.62
CA PRO A 143 7.47 21.39 -5.56
C PRO A 143 6.01 20.97 -5.60
N TYR A 144 5.35 21.03 -4.46
CA TYR A 144 3.89 20.95 -4.37
C TYR A 144 3.28 22.33 -4.63
N GLY A 145 2.19 22.35 -5.39
CA GLY A 145 1.48 23.57 -5.75
C GLY A 145 -0.02 23.49 -5.52
N THR A 146 -0.75 24.40 -6.15
CA THR A 146 -2.22 24.41 -6.17
C THR A 146 -2.72 23.74 -7.43
N THR A 147 -3.73 22.87 -7.31
CA THR A 147 -4.35 22.17 -8.44
C THR A 147 -5.21 23.10 -9.30
N ASP A 148 -5.52 22.63 -10.50
CA ASP A 148 -6.53 23.18 -11.41
C ASP A 148 -7.92 23.42 -10.79
N LYS A 149 -8.23 22.83 -9.64
CA LYS A 149 -9.47 23.03 -8.86
C LYS A 149 -9.28 23.85 -7.58
N GLY A 150 -8.10 24.41 -7.32
CA GLY A 150 -7.83 25.26 -6.17
C GLY A 150 -7.38 24.56 -4.88
N TYR A 151 -7.35 23.22 -4.85
CA TYR A 151 -6.80 22.47 -3.72
C TYR A 151 -5.27 22.68 -3.65
N ARG A 152 -4.77 23.16 -2.50
CA ARG A 152 -3.34 23.29 -2.24
C ARG A 152 -2.81 21.97 -1.72
N ILE A 153 -1.91 21.34 -2.47
CA ILE A 153 -1.28 20.06 -2.10
C ILE A 153 -0.61 20.21 -0.73
N VAL A 154 -1.01 19.36 0.21
CA VAL A 154 -0.53 19.37 1.60
C VAL A 154 0.84 18.68 1.64
N PRO A 155 1.87 19.28 2.27
CA PRO A 155 3.22 18.73 2.34
C PRO A 155 3.35 17.61 3.40
N SER A 156 2.34 16.76 3.56
CA SER A 156 2.37 15.58 4.43
C SER A 156 2.59 14.27 3.67
N TYR A 157 2.69 14.30 2.34
CA TYR A 157 2.97 13.12 1.54
C TYR A 157 4.43 12.67 1.70
N THR A 158 4.61 11.55 2.41
CA THR A 158 5.88 10.83 2.58
C THR A 158 5.82 9.51 1.82
N PRO A 159 6.65 9.29 0.79
CA PRO A 159 6.77 7.99 0.15
C PRO A 159 7.17 6.89 1.16
N SER A 160 6.41 5.80 1.20
CA SER A 160 6.59 4.68 2.14
C SER A 160 6.17 3.34 1.54
N SER A 161 6.81 2.27 2.04
CA SER A 161 6.45 0.87 1.77
C SER A 161 5.36 0.36 2.72
N HIS A 162 5.20 0.98 3.89
CA HIS A 162 4.07 0.79 4.79
C HIS A 162 3.63 2.12 5.43
N PRO A 163 2.38 2.59 5.26
CA PRO A 163 1.45 2.16 4.20
C PRO A 163 2.12 2.19 2.84
N LEU A 164 1.79 1.23 1.96
CA LEU A 164 2.32 1.18 0.60
C LEU A 164 1.66 2.29 -0.23
N VAL A 165 2.30 3.47 -0.27
CA VAL A 165 1.78 4.67 -0.96
C VAL A 165 2.85 5.33 -1.83
N SER A 166 3.72 4.53 -2.45
CA SER A 166 4.77 4.99 -3.36
C SER A 166 4.24 5.93 -4.47
N PRO A 167 5.05 6.89 -4.94
CA PRO A 167 4.68 7.74 -6.06
C PRO A 167 4.62 6.87 -7.32
N ILE A 168 3.50 6.97 -8.04
CA ILE A 168 3.33 6.22 -9.29
C ILE A 168 3.72 7.13 -10.45
N ILE A 169 4.61 6.66 -11.31
CA ILE A 169 5.12 7.39 -12.46
C ILE A 169 4.47 6.81 -13.71
N VAL A 170 3.69 7.63 -14.43
CA VAL A 170 3.09 7.25 -15.72
C VAL A 170 3.43 8.35 -16.72
N ASP A 171 4.12 7.96 -17.79
CA ASP A 171 4.76 8.85 -18.76
C ASP A 171 5.66 9.90 -18.09
N LYS A 172 5.20 11.16 -18.02
CA LYS A 172 5.90 12.31 -17.42
C LYS A 172 5.20 12.84 -16.16
N ASN A 173 4.14 12.17 -15.74
CA ASN A 173 3.31 12.53 -14.60
C ASN A 173 3.68 11.70 -13.37
N ILE A 174 3.71 12.36 -12.21
CA ILE A 174 3.82 11.70 -10.90
C ILE A 174 2.48 11.80 -10.19
N TYR A 175 2.00 10.66 -9.70
CA TYR A 175 0.76 10.53 -8.94
C TYR A 175 1.10 10.30 -7.48
N ILE A 176 0.84 11.29 -6.62
CA ILE A 176 1.04 11.19 -5.16
C ILE A 176 -0.29 11.13 -4.45
N THR A 177 -0.34 10.48 -3.28
CA THR A 177 -1.54 10.47 -2.44
C THR A 177 -1.63 11.76 -1.62
N GLN A 178 -2.80 12.04 -1.06
CA GLN A 178 -2.96 13.05 -0.01
C GLN A 178 -3.65 12.40 1.20
N GLN A 179 -3.31 12.89 2.39
CA GLN A 179 -3.93 12.45 3.63
C GLN A 179 -5.13 13.33 3.99
N ALA A 180 -6.13 12.76 4.68
CA ALA A 180 -7.30 13.47 5.19
C ALA A 180 -6.87 14.52 6.25
N ALA A 181 -6.66 15.76 5.81
CA ALA A 181 -6.24 16.87 6.65
C ALA A 181 -7.40 17.84 6.91
N ASN A 182 -8.44 17.37 7.63
CA ASN A 182 -9.72 18.08 7.81
C ASN A 182 -9.60 19.48 8.46
N HIS A 183 -8.45 19.78 9.08
CA HIS A 183 -8.10 21.08 9.66
C HIS A 183 -7.47 22.08 8.65
N ILE A 184 -7.14 21.62 7.44
CA ILE A 184 -6.60 22.43 6.32
C ILE A 184 -7.63 22.53 5.20
N PHE A 185 -8.20 21.40 4.79
CA PHE A 185 -9.22 21.29 3.75
C PHE A 185 -10.28 20.28 4.20
N PRO A 186 -11.58 20.50 3.91
CA PRO A 186 -12.61 19.51 4.15
C PRO A 186 -12.25 18.17 3.50
N VAL A 187 -12.51 17.06 4.19
CA VAL A 187 -12.37 15.69 3.62
C VAL A 187 -13.17 15.51 2.32
N THR A 188 -14.31 16.21 2.20
CA THR A 188 -15.13 16.21 0.98
C THR A 188 -14.44 16.83 -0.23
N GLU A 189 -13.48 17.72 0.00
CA GLU A 189 -12.70 18.42 -1.03
C GLU A 189 -11.29 17.86 -1.20
N THR A 190 -10.76 17.17 -0.18
CA THR A 190 -9.43 16.56 -0.16
C THR A 190 -9.39 15.35 -1.10
N PRO A 191 -8.68 15.40 -2.24
CA PRO A 191 -8.58 14.28 -3.17
C PRO A 191 -7.77 13.13 -2.57
N LEU A 192 -8.04 11.88 -2.96
CA LEU A 192 -7.20 10.75 -2.55
C LEU A 192 -5.81 10.79 -3.20
N SER A 193 -5.72 11.38 -4.39
CA SER A 193 -4.48 11.51 -5.16
C SER A 193 -4.52 12.73 -6.07
N VAL A 194 -3.34 13.28 -6.36
CA VAL A 194 -3.14 14.38 -7.32
C VAL A 194 -2.12 13.96 -8.38
N ARG A 195 -2.26 14.50 -9.59
CA ARG A 195 -1.33 14.27 -10.71
C ARG A 195 -0.47 15.52 -10.90
N ILE A 196 0.84 15.33 -10.93
CA ILE A 196 1.84 16.40 -11.12
C ILE A 196 2.54 16.20 -12.47
N ASP A 197 2.39 17.14 -13.39
CA ASP A 197 3.21 17.20 -14.60
C ASP A 197 4.58 17.77 -14.24
N THR A 198 5.61 16.93 -14.29
CA THR A 198 6.97 17.33 -13.86
C THR A 198 7.70 18.22 -14.85
N VAL A 199 7.22 18.32 -16.10
CA VAL A 199 7.80 19.13 -17.17
C VAL A 199 7.15 20.50 -17.23
N ASN A 200 5.81 20.54 -17.28
CA ASN A 200 5.05 21.79 -17.32
C ASN A 200 4.83 22.42 -15.94
N LYS A 201 5.12 21.69 -14.86
CA LYS A 201 4.93 22.10 -13.45
C LYS A 201 3.46 22.45 -13.14
N THR A 202 2.53 21.71 -13.73
CA THR A 202 1.08 21.83 -13.47
C THR A 202 0.60 20.72 -12.53
N TYR A 203 -0.48 21.01 -11.81
CA TYR A 203 -1.03 20.14 -10.78
C TYR A 203 -2.51 19.93 -11.07
N HIS A 204 -2.96 18.67 -11.06
CA HIS A 204 -4.32 18.29 -11.39
C HIS A 204 -4.96 17.51 -10.25
N GLN A 205 -6.17 17.93 -9.86
CA GLN A 205 -6.96 17.24 -8.84
C GLN A 205 -7.80 16.13 -9.47
N LEU A 206 -7.46 14.88 -9.13
CA LEU A 206 -8.24 13.72 -9.50
C LEU A 206 -9.60 13.74 -8.77
N PRO A 207 -10.69 13.26 -9.40
CA PRO A 207 -12.06 13.53 -8.95
C PRO A 207 -12.48 12.82 -7.65
N ILE A 208 -11.80 11.76 -7.22
CA ILE A 208 -12.17 11.01 -6.02
C ILE A 208 -11.59 11.69 -4.77
N THR A 209 -12.46 12.07 -3.84
CA THR A 209 -12.10 12.64 -2.53
C THR A 209 -12.42 11.67 -1.40
N TYR A 210 -12.11 12.04 -0.16
CA TYR A 210 -12.46 11.25 1.01
C TYR A 210 -13.98 11.18 1.28
N ASN A 211 -14.83 11.87 0.51
CA ASN A 211 -16.29 11.70 0.54
C ASN A 211 -16.77 10.28 0.17
N ILE A 212 -15.88 9.44 -0.37
CA ILE A 212 -16.19 8.06 -0.74
C ILE A 212 -16.25 7.12 0.48
N LEU A 213 -15.86 7.59 1.67
CA LEU A 213 -15.90 6.86 2.94
C LEU A 213 -17.17 7.20 3.73
N ASP A 214 -17.60 6.27 4.59
CA ASP A 214 -18.71 6.49 5.53
C ASP A 214 -18.34 7.55 6.58
N ASP A 215 -19.30 8.39 6.96
CA ASP A 215 -19.11 9.47 7.95
C ASP A 215 -18.52 8.97 9.27
N LYS A 216 -18.83 7.75 9.71
CA LYS A 216 -18.27 7.16 10.93
C LYS A 216 -16.79 6.84 10.78
N VAL A 217 -16.34 6.37 9.61
CA VAL A 217 -14.92 6.10 9.31
C VAL A 217 -14.13 7.40 9.35
N ILE A 218 -14.71 8.47 8.78
CA ILE A 218 -14.16 9.83 8.83
C ILE A 218 -14.10 10.34 10.28
N GLN A 219 -15.17 10.20 11.05
CA GLN A 219 -15.23 10.63 12.46
C GLN A 219 -14.28 9.85 13.39
N ALA A 220 -14.04 8.55 13.11
CA ALA A 220 -13.05 7.73 13.80
C ALA A 220 -11.60 8.03 13.36
N ASN A 221 -11.41 8.84 12.32
CA ASN A 221 -10.14 9.14 11.66
C ASN A 221 -9.43 7.90 11.05
N GLU A 222 -10.18 6.84 10.70
CA GLU A 222 -9.66 5.60 10.10
C GLU A 222 -9.59 5.72 8.56
N THR A 223 -8.96 6.80 8.10
CA THR A 223 -8.88 7.19 6.67
C THR A 223 -7.63 6.65 5.96
N SER A 224 -6.78 5.90 6.67
CA SER A 224 -5.55 5.29 6.14
C SER A 224 -5.84 4.27 5.04
N PHE A 225 -4.98 4.26 4.02
CA PHE A 225 -5.03 3.30 2.92
C PHE A 225 -3.63 3.01 2.36
N SER A 226 -3.53 1.89 1.66
CA SER A 226 -2.46 1.62 0.70
C SER A 226 -2.98 1.80 -0.73
N ARG A 227 -2.07 2.09 -1.66
CA ARG A 227 -2.37 2.30 -3.08
C ARG A 227 -1.27 1.75 -3.97
N ILE A 228 -1.63 0.84 -4.87
CA ILE A 228 -0.78 0.40 -5.98
C ILE A 228 -1.34 0.83 -7.34
N TYR A 229 -0.54 0.64 -8.37
CA TYR A 229 -0.94 0.78 -9.77
C TYR A 229 -0.50 -0.48 -10.52
N ASN A 230 -1.44 -1.14 -11.20
CA ASN A 230 -1.18 -2.30 -12.04
C ASN A 230 -2.07 -2.24 -13.30
N ASP A 231 -1.52 -2.59 -14.47
CA ASP A 231 -2.23 -2.71 -15.75
C ASP A 231 -3.20 -1.56 -16.09
N GLY A 232 -2.79 -0.31 -15.81
CA GLY A 232 -3.58 0.90 -16.08
C GLY A 232 -4.59 1.28 -14.98
N LEU A 233 -4.65 0.51 -13.89
CA LEU A 233 -5.60 0.67 -12.81
C LEU A 233 -4.90 1.05 -11.50
N PHE A 234 -5.43 2.07 -10.82
CA PHE A 234 -5.12 2.35 -9.43
C PHE A 234 -6.01 1.50 -8.52
N ILE A 235 -5.41 0.86 -7.52
CA ILE A 235 -6.09 0.00 -6.56
C ILE A 235 -5.82 0.54 -5.16
N TYR A 236 -6.87 0.95 -4.45
CA TYR A 236 -6.84 1.48 -3.09
C TYR A 236 -7.39 0.44 -2.11
N SER A 237 -6.61 0.08 -1.09
CA SER A 237 -7.05 -0.73 0.05
C SER A 237 -7.10 0.15 1.29
N PHE A 238 -8.28 0.66 1.61
CA PHE A 238 -8.55 1.37 2.86
C PHE A 238 -8.50 0.39 4.03
N TYR A 239 -7.98 0.84 5.16
CA TYR A 239 -7.79 0.00 6.35
C TYR A 239 -9.11 -0.17 7.13
N GLY A 240 -9.98 0.84 7.08
CA GLY A 240 -11.32 0.83 7.67
C GLY A 240 -12.46 0.31 6.78
N ASP A 241 -12.17 -0.26 5.60
CA ASP A 241 -13.19 -0.72 4.63
C ASP A 241 -12.95 -2.18 4.20
N GLU A 242 -14.00 -3.00 4.18
CA GLU A 242 -13.94 -4.36 3.64
C GLU A 242 -13.74 -4.35 2.11
N ASN A 243 -14.09 -3.25 1.44
CA ASN A 243 -13.94 -3.08 0.01
C ASN A 243 -12.56 -2.55 -0.37
N ILE A 244 -12.08 -2.97 -1.54
CA ILE A 244 -11.07 -2.22 -2.29
C ILE A 244 -11.76 -1.34 -3.33
N LEU A 245 -11.14 -0.20 -3.65
CA LEU A 245 -11.56 0.70 -4.72
C LEU A 245 -10.58 0.56 -5.89
N VAL A 246 -11.08 0.23 -7.07
CA VAL A 246 -10.29 0.10 -8.30
C VAL A 246 -10.76 1.17 -9.28
N THR A 247 -9.83 1.89 -9.90
CA THR A 247 -10.17 3.00 -10.80
C THR A 247 -9.13 3.18 -11.91
N ASP A 248 -9.51 3.82 -13.02
CA ASP A 248 -8.60 4.11 -14.13
C ASP A 248 -7.63 5.27 -13.83
N VAL A 249 -6.68 5.52 -14.75
CA VAL A 249 -5.59 6.48 -14.54
C VAL A 249 -6.07 7.90 -14.16
N ASP A 250 -7.15 8.37 -14.79
CA ASP A 250 -7.80 9.67 -14.49
C ASP A 250 -8.81 9.61 -13.33
N HIS A 251 -8.99 8.44 -12.72
CA HIS A 251 -9.88 8.14 -11.60
C HIS A 251 -11.38 8.37 -11.90
N ILE A 252 -11.81 8.23 -13.14
CA ILE A 252 -13.18 8.47 -13.61
C ILE A 252 -14.03 7.19 -13.49
N LYS A 253 -13.47 6.03 -13.84
CA LYS A 253 -14.20 4.73 -13.87
C LYS A 253 -13.93 3.91 -12.62
N THR A 254 -14.72 4.15 -11.58
CA THR A 254 -14.59 3.49 -10.29
C THR A 254 -15.38 2.18 -10.20
N ASN A 255 -14.78 1.17 -9.60
CA ASN A 255 -15.41 -0.08 -9.17
C ASN A 255 -15.04 -0.37 -7.71
N ARG A 256 -15.93 -1.01 -6.95
CA ARG A 256 -15.68 -1.47 -5.59
C ARG A 256 -15.84 -3.00 -5.54
N PHE A 257 -14.87 -3.68 -4.94
CA PHE A 257 -14.89 -5.14 -4.75
C PHE A 257 -14.86 -5.44 -3.25
N CYS A 258 -15.81 -6.23 -2.76
CA CYS A 258 -15.86 -6.63 -1.35
C CYS A 258 -14.86 -7.74 -1.08
N ILE A 259 -13.77 -7.42 -0.37
CA ILE A 259 -12.65 -8.32 -0.08
C ILE A 259 -12.62 -8.57 1.44
N LYS A 260 -13.68 -9.21 1.95
CA LYS A 260 -13.85 -9.49 3.37
C LYS A 260 -12.97 -10.66 3.83
N SER A 261 -12.23 -10.46 4.92
CA SER A 261 -11.49 -11.51 5.63
C SER A 261 -12.44 -12.46 6.36
N LYS A 262 -12.21 -13.77 6.31
CA LYS A 262 -12.93 -14.74 7.15
C LYS A 262 -12.53 -14.70 8.62
N TYR A 263 -11.45 -13.96 8.95
CA TYR A 263 -10.94 -13.77 10.30
C TYR A 263 -11.32 -12.41 10.90
N ILE A 264 -12.11 -11.58 10.19
CA ILE A 264 -12.65 -10.31 10.68
C ILE A 264 -14.18 -10.32 10.55
N ASP A 265 -14.86 -10.53 11.68
CA ASP A 265 -16.33 -10.49 11.73
C ASP A 265 -16.86 -9.09 11.39
N LYS A 266 -16.26 -8.07 12.02
CA LYS A 266 -16.55 -6.64 11.86
C LYS A 266 -15.30 -5.79 12.09
N ILE A 267 -15.22 -4.66 11.40
CA ILE A 267 -14.29 -3.58 11.74
C ILE A 267 -14.94 -2.73 12.84
N PRO A 268 -14.32 -2.51 14.01
CA PRO A 268 -14.81 -1.53 14.97
C PRO A 268 -14.46 -0.13 14.46
N ILE A 269 -15.47 0.72 14.29
CA ILE A 269 -15.31 2.12 13.86
C ILE A 269 -15.42 2.98 15.12
N GLU A 270 -14.33 3.06 15.86
CA GLU A 270 -14.23 3.76 17.14
C GLU A 270 -13.02 4.71 17.12
N LYS A 271 -13.19 5.93 17.63
CA LYS A 271 -12.09 6.92 17.68
C LYS A 271 -11.01 6.41 18.64
N ILE A 272 -9.78 6.32 18.17
CA ILE A 272 -8.62 5.97 19.00
C ILE A 272 -8.46 7.03 20.12
N PRO A 273 -8.26 6.63 21.39
CA PRO A 273 -8.03 7.56 22.50
C PRO A 273 -6.86 8.51 22.28
N GLU A 274 -6.99 9.73 22.81
CA GLU A 274 -5.95 10.77 22.73
C GLU A 274 -4.76 10.50 23.68
N ASP A 275 -4.90 9.59 24.65
CA ASP A 275 -3.76 9.04 25.38
C ASP A 275 -2.89 8.22 24.42
N PHE A 276 -1.68 8.70 24.14
CA PHE A 276 -0.77 8.09 23.17
C PHE A 276 -0.36 6.65 23.51
N LYS A 277 -0.36 6.24 24.78
CA LYS A 277 0.02 4.86 25.18
C LYS A 277 -1.14 3.91 24.95
N LEU A 278 -2.33 4.29 25.43
CA LEU A 278 -3.57 3.53 25.22
C LEU A 278 -3.94 3.46 23.74
N GLY A 279 -3.80 4.58 23.03
CA GLY A 279 -4.06 4.69 21.59
C GLY A 279 -3.11 3.84 20.75
N ALA A 280 -1.81 3.80 21.07
CA ALA A 280 -0.85 2.92 20.40
C ALA A 280 -1.17 1.43 20.60
N LYS A 281 -1.55 1.03 21.82
CA LYS A 281 -1.98 -0.35 22.10
C LYS A 281 -3.27 -0.69 21.32
N LEU A 282 -4.31 0.15 21.43
CA LEU A 282 -5.60 -0.07 20.78
C LEU A 282 -5.46 -0.12 19.24
N ASN A 283 -4.61 0.71 18.64
CA ASN A 283 -4.35 0.66 17.19
C ASN A 283 -3.83 -0.73 16.74
N LEU A 284 -2.95 -1.33 17.55
CA LEU A 284 -2.34 -2.65 17.33
C LEU A 284 -3.23 -3.83 17.79
N GLU A 285 -4.28 -3.59 18.59
CA GLU A 285 -5.31 -4.56 19.00
C GLU A 285 -6.51 -4.61 18.04
N THR A 286 -6.97 -3.45 17.55
CA THR A 286 -8.21 -3.28 16.75
C THR A 286 -8.16 -3.94 15.37
N ALA A 287 -9.22 -4.68 15.02
CA ALA A 287 -9.36 -5.27 13.69
C ALA A 287 -9.38 -4.22 12.56
N ARG A 288 -8.59 -4.43 11.50
CA ARG A 288 -8.55 -3.56 10.30
C ARG A 288 -7.94 -4.31 9.11
N TYR A 289 -8.10 -3.76 7.91
CA TYR A 289 -7.37 -4.18 6.71
C TYR A 289 -6.03 -3.44 6.61
N GLY A 290 -5.17 -3.86 5.68
CA GLY A 290 -3.82 -3.34 5.51
C GLY A 290 -3.41 -3.11 4.05
N ASP A 291 -2.11 -3.25 3.82
CA ASP A 291 -1.53 -3.13 2.49
C ASP A 291 -2.08 -4.15 1.50
N LEU A 292 -2.23 -3.71 0.26
CA LEU A 292 -2.46 -4.57 -0.88
C LEU A 292 -1.30 -4.43 -1.85
N LEU A 293 -0.66 -5.54 -2.22
CA LEU A 293 0.38 -5.57 -3.25
C LEU A 293 0.05 -6.55 -4.37
N TYR A 294 0.56 -6.27 -5.56
CA TYR A 294 0.46 -7.15 -6.72
C TYR A 294 1.69 -8.05 -6.86
N ASP A 295 1.44 -9.29 -7.24
CA ASP A 295 2.43 -10.32 -7.50
C ASP A 295 2.51 -10.66 -8.99
N LYS A 296 3.33 -9.89 -9.68
CA LYS A 296 3.62 -10.04 -11.12
C LYS A 296 4.20 -11.40 -11.54
N TYR A 297 4.63 -12.25 -10.60
CA TYR A 297 5.19 -13.56 -10.91
C TYR A 297 4.13 -14.67 -10.90
N ARG A 298 2.97 -14.43 -10.25
CA ARG A 298 1.88 -15.40 -10.10
C ARG A 298 0.51 -14.89 -10.54
N ASP A 299 0.41 -13.62 -10.97
CA ASP A 299 -0.84 -12.95 -11.41
C ASP A 299 -1.93 -12.95 -10.32
N VAL A 300 -1.52 -12.60 -9.09
CA VAL A 300 -2.37 -12.53 -7.90
C VAL A 300 -2.14 -11.24 -7.12
N TYR A 301 -3.09 -10.87 -6.27
CA TYR A 301 -2.89 -9.82 -5.26
C TYR A 301 -2.89 -10.41 -3.86
N TYR A 302 -2.06 -9.84 -2.99
CA TYR A 302 -2.05 -10.14 -1.56
C TYR A 302 -2.58 -8.92 -0.81
N ARG A 303 -3.64 -9.09 0.00
CA ARG A 303 -4.17 -8.05 0.90
C ARG A 303 -3.96 -8.48 2.35
N PHE A 304 -3.12 -7.75 3.08
CA PHE A 304 -2.90 -7.98 4.51
C PHE A 304 -4.13 -7.58 5.31
N THR A 305 -4.47 -8.39 6.31
CA THR A 305 -5.60 -8.18 7.22
C THR A 305 -5.19 -8.44 8.65
N TYR A 306 -5.75 -7.69 9.58
CA TYR A 306 -5.38 -7.72 10.98
C TYR A 306 -6.62 -8.05 11.81
N PRO A 307 -6.85 -9.32 12.17
CA PRO A 307 -7.89 -9.70 13.12
C PRO A 307 -7.67 -9.05 14.49
N SER A 308 -8.76 -8.84 15.25
CA SER A 308 -8.63 -8.34 16.62
C SER A 308 -7.77 -9.29 17.46
N THR A 309 -6.93 -8.70 18.31
CA THR A 309 -6.04 -9.43 19.22
C THR A 309 -5.90 -8.68 20.54
N ASN A 310 -5.44 -9.39 21.57
CA ASN A 310 -5.03 -8.80 22.84
C ASN A 310 -3.50 -8.76 22.93
N LEU A 311 -2.99 -7.68 23.48
CA LEU A 311 -1.58 -7.39 23.72
C LEU A 311 -1.32 -7.26 25.23
N ASP A 312 -0.13 -7.63 25.70
CA ASP A 312 0.20 -7.56 27.14
C ASP A 312 0.23 -6.09 27.60
N ASP A 313 -0.55 -5.76 28.63
CA ASP A 313 -0.62 -4.44 29.25
C ASP A 313 0.69 -4.04 29.96
N LYS A 314 1.59 -5.00 30.23
CA LYS A 314 2.93 -4.73 30.80
C LYS A 314 3.93 -4.17 29.78
N ILE A 315 3.65 -4.33 28.48
CA ILE A 315 4.55 -3.87 27.42
C ILE A 315 4.22 -2.42 27.05
N GLN A 316 5.25 -1.56 26.97
CA GLN A 316 5.07 -0.22 26.39
C GLN A 316 5.01 -0.31 24.86
N TRP A 317 3.79 -0.25 24.31
CA TRP A 317 3.50 -0.35 22.87
C TRP A 317 3.81 0.91 22.06
N PHE A 318 3.92 2.07 22.70
CA PHE A 318 4.31 3.30 22.02
C PHE A 318 5.71 3.15 21.40
N GLY A 319 5.82 3.43 20.10
CA GLY A 319 7.04 3.24 19.31
C GLY A 319 7.27 1.81 18.77
N ARG A 320 6.49 0.81 19.21
CA ARG A 320 6.66 -0.60 18.78
C ARG A 320 5.90 -0.98 17.50
N ALA A 321 5.06 -0.09 16.96
CA ALA A 321 4.30 -0.33 15.74
C ALA A 321 5.18 -0.61 14.50
N VAL A 322 6.45 -0.20 14.51
CA VAL A 322 7.42 -0.54 13.44
C VAL A 322 7.68 -2.06 13.31
N TYR A 323 7.35 -2.85 14.34
CA TYR A 323 7.54 -4.31 14.32
C TYR A 323 6.33 -5.08 13.78
N GLY A 324 5.33 -4.40 13.22
CA GLY A 324 4.13 -5.03 12.68
C GLY A 324 3.07 -5.32 13.74
N ARG A 325 2.16 -6.26 13.44
CA ARG A 325 1.07 -6.64 14.35
C ARG A 325 1.18 -8.11 14.74
N LYS A 326 0.97 -8.38 16.03
CA LYS A 326 1.00 -9.72 16.63
C LYS A 326 0.23 -10.76 15.83
N LYS A 327 -0.93 -10.39 15.27
CA LYS A 327 -1.85 -11.26 14.57
C LYS A 327 -2.24 -10.66 13.23
N PHE A 328 -2.05 -11.43 12.16
CA PHE A 328 -2.44 -11.04 10.82
C PHE A 328 -2.75 -12.26 9.94
N SER A 329 -3.48 -12.00 8.87
CA SER A 329 -3.76 -12.91 7.78
C SER A 329 -3.47 -12.22 6.44
N VAL A 330 -3.31 -13.00 5.37
CA VAL A 330 -3.17 -12.49 4.00
C VAL A 330 -4.26 -13.11 3.15
N ILE A 331 -5.16 -12.27 2.63
CA ILE A 331 -6.13 -12.64 1.59
C ILE A 331 -5.38 -12.69 0.25
N ILE A 332 -5.69 -13.72 -0.54
CA ILE A 332 -5.14 -13.95 -1.87
C ILE A 332 -6.27 -13.75 -2.88
N LEU A 333 -6.05 -12.84 -3.84
CA LEU A 333 -6.99 -12.55 -4.92
C LEU A 333 -6.43 -13.01 -6.26
N ASP A 334 -7.30 -13.46 -7.17
CA ASP A 334 -6.94 -13.50 -8.60
C ASP A 334 -6.93 -12.09 -9.21
N LYS A 335 -6.48 -11.99 -10.46
CA LYS A 335 -6.44 -10.76 -11.25
C LYS A 335 -7.78 -10.05 -11.42
N ASP A 336 -8.89 -10.80 -11.32
CA ASP A 336 -10.27 -10.31 -11.44
C ASP A 336 -10.86 -9.92 -10.06
N PHE A 337 -10.00 -9.86 -9.03
CA PHE A 337 -10.28 -9.53 -7.64
C PHE A 337 -11.19 -10.51 -6.89
N ASN A 338 -11.31 -11.77 -7.34
CA ASN A 338 -12.02 -12.81 -6.58
C ASN A 338 -11.12 -13.35 -5.47
N ILE A 339 -11.67 -13.58 -4.28
CA ILE A 339 -10.94 -14.28 -3.19
C ILE A 339 -10.73 -15.74 -3.58
N ILE A 340 -9.46 -16.12 -3.78
CA ILE A 340 -9.04 -17.50 -4.09
C ILE A 340 -8.40 -18.21 -2.89
N GLY A 341 -7.98 -17.45 -1.87
CA GLY A 341 -7.44 -17.99 -0.62
C GLY A 341 -7.32 -16.96 0.51
N GLU A 342 -7.07 -17.43 1.73
CA GLU A 342 -6.67 -16.59 2.86
C GLU A 342 -5.95 -17.45 3.91
N THR A 343 -4.77 -17.00 4.33
CA THR A 343 -3.89 -17.69 5.28
C THR A 343 -3.74 -16.85 6.54
N LEU A 344 -4.01 -17.44 7.71
CA LEU A 344 -3.67 -16.88 9.03
C LEU A 344 -2.24 -17.25 9.39
N PHE A 345 -1.45 -16.28 9.81
CA PHE A 345 -0.06 -16.47 10.19
C PHE A 345 0.05 -16.76 11.70
N PRO A 346 1.09 -17.50 12.14
CA PRO A 346 1.33 -17.72 13.57
C PRO A 346 1.62 -16.39 14.27
N GLU A 347 1.06 -16.23 15.47
CA GLU A 347 1.14 -14.96 16.19
C GLU A 347 2.56 -14.67 16.68
N GLY A 348 3.00 -13.41 16.54
CA GLY A 348 4.26 -12.91 17.11
C GLY A 348 5.55 -13.41 16.47
N ILE A 349 5.50 -13.94 15.23
CA ILE A 349 6.69 -14.43 14.51
C ILE A 349 7.15 -13.47 13.40
N TYR A 350 6.22 -12.77 12.73
CA TYR A 350 6.52 -11.99 11.52
C TYR A 350 6.14 -10.53 11.67
N ASN A 351 6.97 -9.64 11.13
CA ASN A 351 6.65 -8.23 10.95
C ASN A 351 5.80 -8.06 9.69
N SER A 352 4.48 -8.02 9.90
CA SER A 352 3.47 -7.91 8.85
C SER A 352 3.54 -6.63 8.00
N TYR A 353 4.32 -5.64 8.40
CA TYR A 353 4.49 -4.38 7.67
C TYR A 353 5.69 -4.39 6.71
N VAL A 354 6.42 -5.52 6.64
CA VAL A 354 7.57 -5.65 5.74
C VAL A 354 7.49 -6.95 4.96
N PHE A 355 7.35 -6.80 3.65
CA PHE A 355 7.24 -7.90 2.71
C PHE A 355 7.71 -7.46 1.32
N PHE A 356 8.05 -8.43 0.46
CA PHE A 356 8.28 -8.17 -0.96
C PHE A 356 8.00 -9.44 -1.79
N VAL A 357 7.62 -9.25 -3.06
CA VAL A 357 7.44 -10.34 -4.02
C VAL A 357 8.73 -10.58 -4.82
N HIS A 358 9.15 -11.84 -4.91
CA HIS A 358 10.31 -12.28 -5.69
C HIS A 358 9.93 -13.51 -6.54
N LYS A 359 10.76 -13.90 -7.51
CA LYS A 359 10.41 -14.93 -8.52
C LYS A 359 10.01 -16.30 -7.94
N ASP A 360 10.40 -16.61 -6.70
CA ASP A 360 10.10 -17.86 -5.99
C ASP A 360 8.95 -17.77 -4.96
N GLY A 361 8.43 -16.59 -4.63
CA GLY A 361 7.32 -16.46 -3.68
C GLY A 361 7.14 -15.06 -3.06
N LEU A 362 6.42 -15.02 -1.94
CA LEU A 362 6.25 -13.83 -1.10
C LEU A 362 7.20 -13.91 0.09
N TYR A 363 8.09 -12.94 0.25
CA TYR A 363 8.93 -12.81 1.43
C TYR A 363 8.22 -11.93 2.47
N ILE A 364 8.21 -12.35 3.73
CA ILE A 364 7.71 -11.57 4.87
C ILE A 364 8.80 -11.54 5.95
N SER A 365 9.03 -10.38 6.56
CA SER A 365 10.05 -10.22 7.61
C SER A 365 9.71 -11.03 8.86
N ARG A 366 10.72 -11.61 9.50
CA ARG A 366 10.65 -12.30 10.80
C ARG A 366 11.00 -11.38 11.98
N ASP A 367 11.20 -10.09 11.73
CA ASP A 367 11.76 -9.13 12.68
C ASP A 367 10.66 -8.54 13.59
N TYR A 368 9.85 -9.42 14.20
CA TYR A 368 8.83 -9.06 15.21
C TYR A 368 9.51 -8.94 16.60
N GLN A 369 10.19 -7.80 16.81
CA GLN A 369 11.05 -7.57 17.98
C GLN A 369 10.27 -7.06 19.21
N ILE A 370 9.29 -7.83 19.67
CA ILE A 370 8.48 -7.48 20.85
C ILE A 370 8.90 -8.24 22.11
N ASP A 371 8.94 -9.57 22.02
CA ASP A 371 8.98 -10.48 23.16
C ASP A 371 10.35 -11.10 23.42
N PHE A 372 11.35 -10.82 22.56
CA PHE A 372 12.65 -11.49 22.55
C PHE A 372 13.80 -10.50 22.33
N ASP A 373 14.96 -10.86 22.89
CA ASP A 373 16.27 -10.24 22.65
C ASP A 373 16.79 -10.67 21.25
N GLN A 374 16.02 -10.34 20.21
CA GLN A 374 16.38 -10.60 18.82
C GLN A 374 17.51 -9.65 18.42
N SER A 375 18.54 -10.20 17.77
CA SER A 375 19.64 -9.41 17.24
C SER A 375 19.12 -8.33 16.28
N GLU A 376 19.47 -7.08 16.57
CA GLU A 376 19.24 -5.94 15.67
C GLU A 376 20.32 -5.85 14.56
N ASP A 377 21.19 -6.87 14.44
CA ASP A 377 22.29 -6.92 13.47
C ASP A 377 21.87 -7.54 12.13
N PHE A 378 20.61 -7.99 11.99
CA PHE A 378 20.09 -8.59 10.77
C PHE A 378 18.66 -8.12 10.47
N MET A 379 18.34 -7.95 9.18
CA MET A 379 16.95 -8.03 8.69
C MET A 379 16.73 -9.43 8.14
N THR A 380 15.69 -10.13 8.59
CA THR A 380 15.44 -11.51 8.21
C THR A 380 14.07 -11.71 7.59
N PHE A 381 14.01 -12.49 6.50
CA PHE A 381 12.78 -12.70 5.72
C PHE A 381 12.59 -14.18 5.41
N GLU A 382 11.36 -14.67 5.62
CA GLU A 382 10.99 -16.05 5.24
C GLU A 382 10.18 -16.06 3.95
N LEU A 383 10.49 -17.02 3.09
CA LEU A 383 9.79 -17.24 1.83
C LEU A 383 8.53 -18.08 2.04
N PHE A 384 7.39 -17.56 1.58
CA PHE A 384 6.12 -18.25 1.46
C PHE A 384 5.81 -18.57 0.00
N HIS A 385 5.49 -19.83 -0.27
CA HIS A 385 4.98 -20.27 -1.57
C HIS A 385 3.45 -20.18 -1.62
N LEU A 386 2.92 -19.89 -2.80
CA LEU A 386 1.49 -19.98 -3.09
C LEU A 386 1.18 -21.42 -3.52
N GLU A 387 0.55 -22.19 -2.64
CA GLU A 387 0.22 -23.60 -2.89
C GLU A 387 -1.29 -23.80 -3.11
N HIS A 388 -1.65 -24.90 -3.77
CA HIS A 388 -3.05 -25.29 -3.99
C HIS A 388 -3.47 -26.37 -2.96
N ASN A 389 -4.62 -26.18 -2.32
CA ASN A 389 -5.22 -27.05 -1.29
C ASN A 389 -5.86 -28.35 -1.82
#